data_AF-A0A8C1S824-F1
#
_entry.id   AF-A0A8C1S824-F1
#
_cell.length_a   1.000
_cell.length_b   1.000
_cell.length_c   1.000
_cell.angle_alpha   90.00
_cell.angle_beta   90.00
_cell.angle_gamma   90.00
#
_symmetry.space_group_name_H-M   'P 1'
#
loop_
_entity.id
_entity.type
_entity.pdbx_description
1 polymer ?
#
loop_
_entity_poly.entity_id
_entity_poly.type
_entity_poly.pdbx_seq_one_letter_code
_entity_poly.pdbx_strand_id
1 'polypeptide(L)'
;MTTQIKQYIKKKVLYKTYNFVRTNQFSLILEFNKNALLLERGGLVKHTGGCHCGAVRFEVWSAPHLHVFNCNCSICTKKQNRHFIVPKSQFTLLQGSDNITTYTFNTHVAKHTFCKTCGVQSFYTPRSNPDGFGVASHCLDPGTVSSVTVEDFCGQNWEESMQKHQTIRSMSKPTTDK
;
A
#
# COMPACT_ATOMS: atom_id res chain seq x y z
N MET A 1 13.75 -63.29 -15.94
CA MET A 1 14.30 -62.04 -16.50
C MET A 1 13.32 -60.87 -16.31
N THR A 2 12.73 -60.70 -15.12
CA THR A 2 11.46 -59.94 -14.99
C THR A 2 11.35 -59.08 -13.73
N THR A 3 12.40 -59.01 -12.91
CA THR A 3 12.36 -58.28 -11.62
C THR A 3 13.17 -56.98 -11.64
N GLN A 4 14.36 -56.98 -12.27
CA GLN A 4 15.24 -55.79 -12.30
C GLN A 4 14.72 -54.64 -13.18
N ILE A 5 14.11 -54.91 -14.34
CA ILE A 5 13.56 -53.86 -15.23
C ILE A 5 12.33 -53.18 -14.59
N LYS A 6 11.47 -53.95 -13.90
CA LYS A 6 10.33 -53.40 -13.15
C LYS A 6 10.77 -52.49 -11.99
N GLN A 7 11.88 -52.81 -11.34
CA GLN A 7 12.43 -52.03 -10.24
C GLN A 7 13.08 -50.73 -10.73
N TYR A 8 13.74 -50.75 -11.90
CA TYR A 8 14.34 -49.57 -12.53
C TYR A 8 13.27 -48.57 -13.04
N ILE A 9 12.20 -49.06 -13.68
CA ILE A 9 11.09 -48.21 -14.14
C ILE A 9 10.35 -47.59 -12.94
N LYS A 10 10.11 -48.35 -11.86
CA LYS A 10 9.54 -47.79 -10.60
C LYS A 10 10.41 -46.67 -10.03
N LYS A 11 11.74 -46.84 -9.97
CA LYS A 11 12.65 -45.80 -9.48
C LYS A 11 12.65 -44.54 -10.35
N LYS A 12 12.60 -44.65 -11.68
CA LYS A 12 12.52 -43.49 -12.58
C LYS A 12 11.20 -42.73 -12.48
N VAL A 13 10.07 -43.44 -12.34
CA VAL A 13 8.76 -42.81 -12.12
C VAL A 13 8.72 -42.09 -10.77
N LEU A 14 9.23 -42.74 -9.71
CA LEU A 14 9.37 -42.14 -8.37
C LEU A 14 10.27 -40.90 -8.37
N TYR A 15 11.39 -40.90 -9.10
CA TYR A 15 12.28 -39.73 -9.15
C TYR A 15 11.68 -38.56 -9.93
N LYS A 16 10.86 -38.85 -10.96
CA LYS A 16 10.17 -37.83 -11.76
C LYS A 16 8.97 -37.24 -10.99
N THR A 17 8.23 -38.04 -10.23
CA THR A 17 7.19 -37.55 -9.31
C THR A 17 7.77 -36.82 -8.11
N TYR A 18 8.90 -37.26 -7.55
CA TYR A 18 9.57 -36.57 -6.45
C TYR A 18 10.03 -35.17 -6.84
N ASN A 19 10.58 -34.98 -8.05
CA ASN A 19 10.96 -33.65 -8.54
C ASN A 19 9.76 -32.76 -8.91
N PHE A 20 8.64 -33.33 -9.40
CA PHE A 20 7.40 -32.59 -9.66
C PHE A 20 6.69 -32.12 -8.37
N VAL A 21 6.72 -32.95 -7.33
CA VAL A 21 6.18 -32.59 -6.00
C VAL A 21 7.09 -31.57 -5.32
N ARG A 22 8.43 -31.68 -5.44
CA ARG A 22 9.37 -30.77 -4.79
C ARG A 22 9.35 -29.34 -5.35
N THR A 23 9.12 -29.16 -6.65
CA THR A 23 8.94 -27.82 -7.24
C THR A 23 7.61 -27.17 -6.86
N ASN A 24 6.52 -27.95 -6.76
CA ASN A 24 5.22 -27.45 -6.29
C ASN A 24 5.20 -27.20 -4.78
N GLN A 25 5.88 -28.01 -3.98
CA GLN A 25 5.91 -27.88 -2.53
C GLN A 25 6.70 -26.63 -2.07
N PHE A 26 7.74 -26.21 -2.81
CA PHE A 26 8.41 -24.94 -2.54
C PHE A 26 7.52 -23.72 -2.83
N SER A 27 6.77 -23.73 -3.95
CA SER A 27 5.80 -22.67 -4.26
C SER A 27 4.69 -22.61 -3.22
N LEU A 28 4.13 -23.77 -2.84
CA LEU A 28 3.11 -23.85 -1.80
C LEU A 28 3.64 -23.42 -0.44
N ILE A 29 4.84 -23.81 -0.02
CA ILE A 29 5.43 -23.36 1.25
C ILE A 29 5.68 -21.85 1.24
N LEU A 30 6.08 -21.25 0.10
CA LEU A 30 6.22 -19.81 -0.03
C LEU A 30 4.86 -19.08 0.01
N GLU A 31 3.82 -19.63 -0.61
CA GLU A 31 2.44 -19.11 -0.49
C GLU A 31 1.87 -19.27 0.91
N PHE A 32 2.09 -20.42 1.57
CA PHE A 32 1.68 -20.66 2.96
C PHE A 32 2.40 -19.70 3.92
N ASN A 33 3.71 -19.48 3.75
CA ASN A 33 4.46 -18.52 4.57
C ASN A 33 4.06 -17.07 4.27
N LYS A 34 3.75 -16.71 3.02
CA LYS A 34 3.17 -15.40 2.69
C LYS A 34 1.81 -15.21 3.36
N ASN A 35 0.93 -16.20 3.28
CA ASN A 35 -0.38 -16.14 3.92
C ASN A 35 -0.26 -16.04 5.45
N ALA A 36 0.68 -16.77 6.06
CA ALA A 36 0.96 -16.67 7.49
C ALA A 36 1.50 -15.28 7.90
N LEU A 37 2.45 -14.72 7.16
CA LEU A 37 2.99 -13.37 7.40
C LEU A 37 1.94 -12.26 7.19
N LEU A 38 1.00 -12.45 6.27
CA LEU A 38 -0.13 -11.53 6.07
C LEU A 38 -1.15 -11.61 7.20
N LEU A 39 -1.36 -12.80 7.77
CA LEU A 39 -2.20 -12.99 8.95
C LEU A 39 -1.58 -12.34 10.19
N GLU A 40 -0.25 -12.39 10.35
CA GLU A 40 0.46 -11.78 11.49
C GLU A 40 0.44 -10.24 11.51
N ARG A 41 0.13 -9.58 10.39
CA ARG A 41 -0.03 -8.11 10.31
C ARG A 41 -1.46 -7.67 10.00
N GLY A 42 -2.46 -8.45 10.40
CA GLY A 42 -3.87 -8.06 10.25
C GLY A 42 -4.33 -7.89 8.80
N GLY A 43 -3.77 -8.66 7.86
CA GLY A 43 -4.10 -8.60 6.43
C GLY A 43 -3.43 -7.46 5.66
N LEU A 44 -2.48 -6.75 6.27
CA LEU A 44 -1.72 -5.69 5.61
C LEU A 44 -0.59 -6.28 4.75
N VAL A 45 -0.40 -5.71 3.56
CA VAL A 45 0.75 -5.94 2.69
C VAL A 45 1.68 -4.72 2.74
N LYS A 46 2.96 -4.92 2.40
CA LYS A 46 3.88 -3.81 2.19
C LYS A 46 3.80 -3.32 0.76
N HIS A 47 3.46 -2.06 0.58
CA HIS A 47 3.62 -1.34 -0.68
C HIS A 47 4.90 -0.50 -0.64
N THR A 48 5.53 -0.34 -1.80
CA THR A 48 6.59 0.64 -2.02
C THR A 48 6.09 1.68 -3.01
N GLY A 49 6.69 2.86 -2.98
CA GLY A 49 6.32 3.92 -3.91
C GLY A 49 7.26 5.11 -3.82
N GLY A 50 6.95 6.15 -4.58
CA GLY A 50 7.79 7.32 -4.61
C GLY A 50 7.32 8.39 -5.58
N CYS A 51 8.11 9.44 -5.68
CA CYS A 51 7.92 10.45 -6.72
C CYS A 51 8.38 9.92 -8.10
N HIS A 52 7.97 10.59 -9.17
CA HIS A 52 8.32 10.21 -10.55
C HIS A 52 9.83 10.06 -10.81
N CYS A 53 10.65 11.00 -10.35
CA CYS A 53 12.10 10.98 -10.60
C CYS A 53 12.87 9.98 -9.70
N GLY A 54 12.19 9.27 -8.81
CA GLY A 54 12.82 8.31 -7.88
C GLY A 54 13.58 8.92 -6.71
N ALA A 55 13.79 10.24 -6.66
CA ALA A 55 14.55 10.89 -5.60
C ALA A 55 13.88 10.81 -4.21
N VAL A 56 12.57 10.63 -4.15
CA VAL A 56 11.78 10.42 -2.93
C VAL A 56 11.17 9.02 -2.99
N ARG A 57 11.50 8.17 -2.02
CA ARG A 57 11.02 6.77 -1.92
C ARG A 57 10.49 6.48 -0.54
N PHE A 58 9.43 5.68 -0.46
CA PHE A 58 8.83 5.27 0.81
C PHE A 58 8.35 3.81 0.74
N GLU A 59 8.09 3.25 1.92
CA GLU A 59 7.26 2.06 2.08
C GLU A 59 6.06 2.36 2.97
N VAL A 60 4.97 1.66 2.73
CA VAL A 60 3.73 1.80 3.49
C VAL A 60 3.04 0.45 3.65
N TRP A 61 2.58 0.16 4.86
CA TRP A 61 1.75 -1.00 5.16
C TRP A 61 0.28 -0.63 5.07
N SER A 62 -0.48 -1.34 4.24
CA SER A 62 -1.91 -1.10 4.02
C SER A 62 -2.59 -2.39 3.56
N ALA A 63 -3.93 -2.44 3.60
CA ALA A 63 -4.68 -3.50 2.95
C ALA A 63 -4.37 -3.49 1.42
N PRO A 64 -4.31 -4.66 0.77
CA PRO A 64 -4.08 -4.75 -0.68
C PRO A 64 -5.26 -4.19 -1.50
N HIS A 65 -6.46 -4.14 -0.91
CA HIS A 65 -7.61 -3.40 -1.43
C HIS A 65 -7.57 -1.98 -0.86
N LEU A 66 -7.27 -0.99 -1.71
CA LEU A 66 -7.11 0.39 -1.28
C LEU A 66 -8.45 1.12 -1.30
N HIS A 67 -8.80 1.74 -0.17
CA HIS A 67 -9.89 2.71 -0.09
C HIS A 67 -9.34 4.13 -0.30
N VAL A 68 -9.62 4.70 -1.47
CA VAL A 68 -9.05 5.97 -1.94
C VAL A 68 -10.10 7.07 -1.91
N PHE A 69 -9.77 8.20 -1.29
CA PHE A 69 -10.62 9.39 -1.28
C PHE A 69 -10.28 10.32 -2.46
N ASN A 70 -11.31 10.77 -3.16
CA ASN A 70 -11.24 11.74 -4.24
C ASN A 70 -11.87 13.06 -3.79
N CYS A 71 -11.03 13.98 -3.31
CA CYS A 71 -11.48 15.25 -2.74
C CYS A 71 -11.59 16.35 -3.81
N ASN A 72 -12.69 17.11 -3.80
CA ASN A 72 -12.97 18.19 -4.77
C ASN A 72 -12.62 19.61 -4.27
N CYS A 73 -11.86 19.77 -3.18
CA CYS A 73 -11.41 21.10 -2.77
C CYS A 73 -10.41 21.68 -3.77
N SER A 74 -10.26 23.01 -3.80
CA SER A 74 -9.50 23.72 -4.84
C SER A 74 -8.08 23.18 -5.07
N ILE A 75 -7.34 22.85 -4.01
CA ILE A 75 -5.99 22.28 -4.12
C ILE A 75 -6.01 20.83 -4.60
N CYS A 76 -6.94 20.01 -4.10
CA CYS A 76 -7.03 18.59 -4.45
C CYS A 76 -7.46 18.39 -5.90
N THR A 77 -8.39 19.21 -6.40
CA THR A 77 -8.79 19.24 -7.81
C THR A 77 -7.60 19.59 -8.71
N LYS A 78 -6.80 20.61 -8.36
CA LYS A 78 -5.62 21.01 -9.14
C LYS A 78 -4.53 19.94 -9.14
N LYS A 79 -4.35 19.22 -8.02
CA LYS A 79 -3.35 18.16 -7.88
C LYS A 79 -3.81 16.78 -8.33
N GLN A 80 -5.11 16.60 -8.61
CA GLN A 80 -5.73 15.28 -8.77
C GLN A 80 -5.41 14.36 -7.57
N ASN A 81 -5.53 14.90 -6.36
CA ASN A 81 -5.04 14.27 -5.12
C ASN A 81 -5.95 13.12 -4.62
N ARG A 82 -5.89 11.99 -5.31
CA ARG A 82 -6.52 10.73 -4.92
C ARG A 82 -5.61 9.93 -4.00
N HIS A 83 -6.03 9.74 -2.75
CA HIS A 83 -5.18 9.14 -1.73
C HIS A 83 -5.95 8.20 -0.80
N PHE A 84 -5.25 7.17 -0.32
CA PHE A 84 -5.69 6.39 0.85
C PHE A 84 -4.95 6.88 2.09
N ILE A 85 -5.48 6.64 3.27
CA ILE A 85 -4.93 7.15 4.53
C ILE A 85 -4.40 5.99 5.36
N VAL A 86 -3.22 6.18 5.95
CA VAL A 86 -2.60 5.23 6.87
C VAL A 86 -2.13 5.91 8.17
N PRO A 87 -2.06 5.17 9.28
CA PRO A 87 -1.37 5.64 10.49
C PRO A 87 0.09 5.97 10.21
N LYS A 88 0.65 6.96 10.93
CA LYS A 88 2.08 7.31 10.81
C LYS A 88 2.99 6.11 11.09
N SER A 89 2.60 5.20 11.99
CA SER A 89 3.37 3.99 12.30
C SER A 89 3.47 2.99 11.15
N GLN A 90 2.61 3.10 10.13
CA GLN A 90 2.60 2.23 8.96
C GLN A 90 3.34 2.81 7.75
N PHE A 91 3.94 4.00 7.88
CA PHE A 91 4.63 4.69 6.80
C PHE A 91 6.09 4.94 7.17
N THR A 92 7.00 4.63 6.24
CA THR A 92 8.43 4.90 6.39
C THR A 92 8.95 5.62 5.15
N LEU A 93 9.52 6.80 5.33
CA LEU A 93 10.29 7.47 4.27
C LEU A 93 11.66 6.78 4.16
N LEU A 94 11.96 6.22 3.00
CA LEU A 94 13.21 5.49 2.75
C LEU A 94 14.30 6.41 2.17
N GLN A 95 13.91 7.41 1.38
CA GLN A 95 14.85 8.30 0.68
C GLN A 95 14.22 9.67 0.41
N GLY A 96 15.05 10.71 0.36
CA GLY A 96 14.69 12.03 -0.18
C GLY A 96 14.11 13.00 0.85
N SER A 97 14.46 12.85 2.13
CA SER A 97 14.06 13.78 3.20
C SER A 97 14.53 15.22 2.96
N ASP A 98 15.67 15.37 2.31
CA ASP A 98 16.25 16.63 1.85
C ASP A 98 15.65 17.13 0.51
N ASN A 99 14.97 16.26 -0.23
CA ASN A 99 14.40 16.55 -1.54
C ASN A 99 12.87 16.70 -1.54
N ILE A 100 12.26 16.82 -0.36
CA ILE A 100 10.85 17.17 -0.20
C ILE A 100 10.68 18.62 0.27
N THR A 101 9.62 19.27 -0.20
CA THR A 101 9.17 20.57 0.29
C THR A 101 7.69 20.50 0.64
N THR A 102 7.20 21.44 1.46
CA THR A 102 5.84 21.44 1.98
C THR A 102 5.16 22.77 1.73
N TYR A 103 3.94 22.70 1.19
CA TYR A 103 3.03 23.83 1.09
C TYR A 103 1.89 23.68 2.11
N THR A 104 1.54 24.77 2.80
CA THR A 104 0.41 24.83 3.73
C THR A 104 -0.39 26.10 3.49
N PHE A 105 -1.69 26.05 3.75
CA PHE A 105 -2.60 27.20 3.60
C PHE A 105 -3.84 27.00 4.47
N ASN A 106 -4.70 28.03 4.54
CA ASN A 106 -5.95 28.03 5.30
C ASN A 106 -5.71 27.71 6.79
N THR A 107 -6.07 26.51 7.26
CA THR A 107 -5.85 26.12 8.66
C THR A 107 -4.40 25.74 8.98
N HIS A 108 -3.54 25.61 7.97
CA HIS A 108 -2.16 25.15 8.08
C HIS A 108 -1.98 23.73 8.68
N VAL A 109 -3.07 23.00 8.91
CA VAL A 109 -3.04 21.62 9.42
C VAL A 109 -2.60 20.64 8.33
N ALA A 110 -3.14 20.77 7.12
CA ALA A 110 -2.71 19.95 5.99
C ALA A 110 -1.30 20.37 5.54
N LYS A 111 -0.41 19.39 5.41
CA LYS A 111 0.95 19.56 4.92
C LYS A 111 1.07 18.90 3.55
N HIS A 112 0.95 19.70 2.50
CA HIS A 112 1.09 19.24 1.13
C HIS A 112 2.57 19.07 0.77
N THR A 113 3.12 17.89 1.03
CA THR A 113 4.53 17.55 0.81
C THR A 113 4.75 17.02 -0.60
N PHE A 114 5.77 17.50 -1.32
CA PHE A 114 6.06 17.03 -2.68
C PHE A 114 7.55 17.12 -3.00
N CYS A 115 7.97 16.37 -4.01
CA CYS A 115 9.35 16.33 -4.48
C CYS A 115 9.77 17.68 -5.08
N LYS A 116 10.90 18.24 -4.64
CA LYS A 116 11.45 19.50 -5.19
C LYS A 116 11.89 19.35 -6.64
N THR A 117 12.34 18.16 -7.03
CA THR A 117 12.87 17.90 -8.38
C THR A 117 11.76 17.75 -9.43
N CYS A 118 10.73 16.96 -9.15
CA CYS A 118 9.71 16.62 -10.16
C CYS A 118 8.28 17.10 -9.80
N GLY A 119 8.08 17.77 -8.67
CA GLY A 119 6.79 18.34 -8.27
C GLY A 119 5.73 17.32 -7.80
N VAL A 120 6.00 16.01 -7.91
CA VAL A 120 5.04 14.95 -7.54
C VAL A 120 4.82 14.91 -6.04
N GLN A 121 3.55 14.96 -5.62
CA GLN A 121 3.08 14.69 -4.27
C GLN A 121 2.74 13.21 -4.15
N SER A 122 3.71 12.39 -3.74
CA SER A 122 3.49 10.95 -3.57
C SER A 122 2.86 10.60 -2.22
N PHE A 123 3.01 11.47 -1.23
CA PHE A 123 2.32 11.41 0.06
C PHE A 123 2.19 12.82 0.65
N TYR A 124 1.28 13.01 1.61
CA TYR A 124 1.11 14.27 2.33
C TYR A 124 0.45 14.04 3.69
N THR A 125 0.41 15.05 4.56
CA THR A 125 -0.37 14.99 5.81
C THR A 125 -1.73 15.66 5.58
N PRO A 126 -2.86 14.92 5.59
CA PRO A 126 -4.19 15.48 5.37
C PRO A 126 -4.71 16.26 6.60
N ARG A 127 -5.62 17.23 6.37
CA ARG A 127 -6.30 17.97 7.46
C ARG A 127 -7.15 17.06 8.35
N SER A 128 -7.77 16.03 7.77
CA SER A 128 -8.64 15.08 8.49
C SER A 128 -7.86 14.17 9.46
N ASN A 129 -6.60 13.90 9.13
CA ASN A 129 -5.74 12.92 9.82
C ASN A 129 -4.32 13.47 9.98
N PRO A 130 -4.13 14.49 10.84
CA PRO A 130 -2.82 15.13 11.04
C PRO A 130 -1.78 14.20 11.69
N ASP A 131 -2.21 13.06 12.22
CA ASP A 131 -1.43 12.00 12.83
C ASP A 131 -1.09 10.84 11.88
N GLY A 132 -1.46 10.96 10.61
CA GLY A 132 -1.20 9.96 9.58
C GLY A 132 -0.71 10.57 8.27
N PHE A 133 -0.67 9.73 7.24
CA PHE A 133 -0.32 10.13 5.87
C PHE A 133 -1.41 9.75 4.90
N GLY A 134 -1.71 10.66 3.98
CA GLY A 134 -2.42 10.35 2.74
C GLY A 134 -1.40 9.96 1.68
N VAL A 135 -1.48 8.75 1.14
CA VAL A 135 -0.59 8.23 0.10
C VAL A 135 -1.31 8.23 -1.24
N ALA A 136 -0.71 8.83 -2.26
CA ALA A 136 -1.25 8.85 -3.60
C ALA A 136 -1.15 7.46 -4.21
N SER A 137 -2.27 6.79 -4.47
CA SER A 137 -2.28 5.39 -4.93
C SER A 137 -1.58 5.20 -6.27
N HIS A 138 -1.62 6.20 -7.15
CA HIS A 138 -0.95 6.22 -8.45
C HIS A 138 0.59 6.41 -8.35
N CYS A 139 1.12 6.65 -7.15
CA CYS A 139 2.56 6.74 -6.88
C CYS A 139 3.14 5.47 -6.24
N LEU A 140 2.33 4.43 -6.08
CA LEU A 140 2.81 3.11 -5.65
C LEU A 140 3.46 2.37 -6.81
N ASP A 141 4.49 1.59 -6.50
CA ASP A 141 5.06 0.64 -7.45
C ASP A 141 4.06 -0.51 -7.71
N PRO A 142 4.07 -1.11 -8.90
CA PRO A 142 3.17 -2.22 -9.23
C PRO A 142 3.49 -3.47 -8.39
N GLY A 143 2.47 -4.32 -8.18
CA GLY A 143 2.63 -5.71 -7.73
C GLY A 143 1.96 -6.08 -6.41
N THR A 144 1.53 -5.11 -5.60
CA THR A 144 0.95 -5.38 -4.26
C THR A 144 -0.46 -4.84 -4.07
N VAL A 145 -0.93 -3.96 -4.96
CA VAL A 145 -2.32 -3.47 -4.98
C VAL A 145 -3.20 -4.48 -5.73
N SER A 146 -4.22 -5.01 -5.07
CA SER A 146 -5.17 -5.95 -5.67
C SER A 146 -6.38 -5.26 -6.28
N SER A 147 -6.87 -4.18 -5.68
CA SER A 147 -7.98 -3.38 -6.21
C SER A 147 -8.05 -2.01 -5.53
N VAL A 148 -8.78 -1.08 -6.14
CA VAL A 148 -8.97 0.28 -5.63
C VAL A 148 -10.46 0.61 -5.67
N THR A 149 -11.01 0.97 -4.52
CA THR A 149 -12.33 1.60 -4.41
C THR A 149 -12.13 3.09 -4.21
N VAL A 150 -12.87 3.91 -4.95
CA VAL A 150 -12.79 5.37 -4.87
C VAL A 150 -14.08 5.91 -4.22
N GLU A 151 -13.92 6.70 -3.16
CA GLU A 151 -14.99 7.44 -2.50
C GLU A 151 -14.80 8.93 -2.76
N ASP A 152 -15.83 9.59 -3.28
CA ASP A 152 -15.81 11.04 -3.46
C ASP A 152 -16.01 11.76 -2.13
N PHE A 153 -15.22 12.82 -1.91
CA PHE A 153 -15.29 13.64 -0.70
C PHE A 153 -15.47 15.12 -1.07
N CYS A 154 -16.52 15.75 -0.52
CA CYS A 154 -16.78 17.18 -0.76
C CYS A 154 -15.89 18.05 0.13
N GLY A 155 -14.68 18.36 -0.33
CA GLY A 155 -13.76 19.24 0.38
C GLY A 155 -14.08 20.73 0.27
N GLN A 156 -15.04 21.12 -0.58
CA GLN A 156 -15.53 22.50 -0.66
C GLN A 156 -16.39 22.85 0.56
N ASN A 157 -17.18 21.89 1.06
CA ASN A 157 -18.03 22.03 2.26
C ASN A 157 -17.48 21.15 3.39
N TRP A 158 -16.23 21.44 3.80
CA TRP A 158 -15.45 20.58 4.70
C TRP A 158 -16.19 20.23 6.00
N GLU A 159 -16.74 21.23 6.68
CA GLU A 159 -17.36 21.06 8.00
C GLU A 159 -18.56 20.09 7.93
N GLU A 160 -19.40 20.22 6.91
CA GLU A 160 -20.54 19.33 6.66
C GLU A 160 -20.07 17.92 6.29
N SER A 161 -19.09 17.80 5.40
CA SER A 161 -18.53 16.50 5.02
C SER A 161 -17.89 15.77 6.19
N MET A 162 -17.21 16.46 7.09
CA MET A 162 -16.62 15.81 8.27
C MET A 162 -17.66 15.33 9.30
N GLN A 163 -18.89 15.85 9.27
CA GLN A 163 -20.00 15.32 10.07
C GLN A 163 -20.59 14.05 9.44
N LYS A 164 -20.70 14.03 8.10
CA LYS A 164 -21.22 12.89 7.33
C LYS A 164 -20.26 11.71 7.26
N HIS A 165 -18.97 11.97 6.99
CA HIS A 165 -17.93 10.95 6.85
C HIS A 165 -17.25 10.69 8.19
N GLN A 166 -17.94 10.01 9.11
CA GLN A 166 -17.39 9.75 10.45
C GLN A 166 -16.17 8.81 10.44
N THR A 167 -16.06 7.95 9.43
CA THR A 167 -15.00 6.93 9.30
C THR A 167 -13.65 7.49 8.87
N ILE A 168 -13.60 8.61 8.13
CA ILE A 168 -12.31 9.13 7.61
C ILE A 168 -11.34 9.47 8.76
N ARG A 169 -11.86 9.93 9.90
CA ARG A 169 -11.06 10.28 11.09
C ARG A 169 -10.38 9.08 11.73
N SER A 170 -10.94 7.88 11.59
CA SER A 170 -10.36 6.67 12.15
C SER A 170 -9.32 6.02 11.25
N MET A 171 -9.19 6.43 9.98
CA MET A 171 -8.28 5.80 9.01
C MET A 171 -6.79 5.92 9.38
N SER A 172 -6.41 6.92 10.18
CA SER A 172 -5.04 7.07 10.70
C SER A 172 -4.84 6.49 12.10
N LYS A 173 -5.89 5.95 12.71
CA LYS A 173 -5.77 5.26 14.00
C LYS A 173 -5.31 3.84 13.72
N PRO A 174 -4.32 3.31 14.46
CA PRO A 174 -4.03 1.89 14.41
C PRO A 174 -5.34 1.14 14.68
N THR A 175 -5.64 0.13 13.88
CA THR A 175 -6.61 -0.89 14.26
C THR A 175 -6.03 -1.59 15.47
N THR A 176 -6.31 -1.08 16.68
CA THR A 176 -6.04 -1.81 17.91
C THR A 176 -6.76 -3.15 17.79
N ASP A 177 -6.00 -4.24 17.97
CA ASP A 177 -6.47 -5.62 17.91
C ASP A 177 -7.87 -5.74 18.54
N LYS A 178 -8.82 -6.20 17.73
CA LYS A 178 -10.07 -6.81 18.22
C LYS A 178 -9.83 -8.29 18.36
#